data_AF-A0A7V2F1D8-F1
#
_entry.id   AF-A0A7V2F1D8-F1
#
_cell.length_a   1.000
_cell.length_b   1.000
_cell.length_c   1.000
_cell.angle_alpha   90.00
_cell.angle_beta   90.00
_cell.angle_gamma   90.00
#
_symmetry.space_group_name_H-M   'P 1'
#
loop_
_entity.id
_entity.type
_entity.pdbx_description
1 polymer ?
#
loop_
_entity_poly.entity_id
_entity_poly.type
_entity_poly.pdbx_seq_one_letter_code
_entity_poly.pdbx_strand_id
1 'polypeptide(L)'
;MQIKRDVDLKKGIDIYRYTEKAAPEIRKICCNNKYVLLFVVSGELQCDIEGNLYSVNTGDVVVVNDKEQCKIVFEQDMIFEIMEIIFDPNYPVFYFHQIAEILTCFDNRPKGMKNKICLEEHQAKKFIGMLERIEYVSNNIPYGDVVQKLCYFLDVLVFISSIYINYTEIEYGIRANKIVEIIDYINNHLSEDLSLSALAKRFFVSKNNLSFSFKGFTGTSVHNYIVFKRIQHSQKLLRNNHTVTEACIMSGFNDYAHFIRAFKKHVGITPLKYAKTYKKVEEKHITSESCDISIAESDKLPDLIVADIQWTPEEPAEGDSVLFYATIKNIGNMPTPPGVVIGVGFLVRHKSDHNDFTVTWNDNYNLPLLPGNSLTLSACGGNYGSDKWIAAPGDYIVTAYVNDINRIKESNRDNNMFSKDITVK
;
A
#
# COMPACT_ATOMS: atom_id res chain seq x y z
N MET A 1 22.36 20.73 28.05
CA MET A 1 21.13 21.17 28.74
C MET A 1 19.98 20.51 28.03
N GLN A 2 19.32 19.53 28.64
CA GLN A 2 18.27 18.73 28.00
C GLN A 2 16.98 19.57 28.03
N ILE A 3 16.69 20.33 26.97
CA ILE A 3 15.39 20.98 26.83
C ILE A 3 14.48 19.98 26.13
N LYS A 4 13.86 19.08 26.89
CA LYS A 4 12.80 18.22 26.38
C LYS A 4 11.51 19.03 26.43
N ARG A 5 11.03 19.53 25.27
CA ARG A 5 9.66 20.03 25.17
C ARG A 5 8.79 18.83 24.82
N ASP A 6 8.10 18.33 25.83
CA ASP A 6 7.14 17.23 25.72
C ASP A 6 5.80 17.83 25.29
N VAL A 7 5.35 17.50 24.09
CA VAL A 7 4.01 17.83 23.63
C VAL A 7 3.18 16.54 23.71
N ASP A 8 2.55 16.30 24.86
CA ASP A 8 1.64 15.18 25.08
C ASP A 8 0.29 15.48 24.42
N LEU A 9 0.02 14.81 23.30
CA LEU A 9 -1.29 14.81 22.65
C LEU A 9 -2.04 13.60 23.18
N LYS A 10 -2.95 13.80 24.14
CA LYS A 10 -3.67 12.68 24.79
C LYS A 10 -4.21 11.67 23.76
N LYS A 11 -3.74 10.42 23.95
CA LYS A 11 -4.01 9.16 23.23
C LYS A 11 -3.67 9.17 21.74
N GLY A 12 -2.38 9.21 21.39
CA GLY A 12 -1.92 8.51 20.18
C GLY A 12 -0.76 9.12 19.41
N ILE A 13 -0.34 10.35 19.70
CA ILE A 13 0.82 11.01 19.05
C ILE A 13 1.63 11.74 20.12
N ASP A 14 2.94 11.54 20.11
CA ASP A 14 3.90 12.22 20.97
C ASP A 14 4.93 12.93 20.06
N ILE A 15 5.22 14.20 20.33
CA ILE A 15 6.25 14.95 19.59
C ILE A 15 7.32 15.45 20.55
N TYR A 16 8.56 15.16 20.21
CA TYR A 16 9.74 15.54 20.97
C TYR A 16 10.67 16.35 20.10
N ARG A 17 11.18 17.47 20.64
CA ARG A 17 12.31 18.21 20.07
C ARG A 17 13.39 18.33 21.12
N TYR A 18 14.62 18.01 20.75
CA TYR A 18 15.75 18.16 21.66
C TYR A 18 17.07 18.35 20.92
N THR A 19 17.93 19.16 21.52
CA THR A 19 19.33 19.34 21.14
C THR A 19 20.20 18.64 22.18
N GLU A 20 21.13 17.81 21.72
CA GLU A 20 21.96 17.02 22.60
C GLU A 20 23.41 16.95 22.13
N LYS A 21 24.33 16.88 23.09
CA LYS A 21 25.70 16.44 22.87
C LYS A 21 25.81 15.00 23.35
N ALA A 22 25.92 14.04 22.44
CA ALA A 22 26.09 12.63 22.76
C ALA A 22 27.57 12.25 22.69
N ALA A 23 28.01 11.49 23.69
CA ALA A 23 29.29 10.78 23.66
C ALA A 23 29.12 9.44 22.91
N PRO A 24 30.20 8.71 22.59
CA PRO A 24 30.09 7.43 21.92
C PRO A 24 29.21 6.43 22.67
N GLU A 25 28.05 6.10 22.09
CA GLU A 25 27.05 5.19 22.66
C GLU A 25 26.13 4.63 21.56
N ILE A 26 25.36 3.60 21.89
CA ILE A 26 24.27 3.12 21.03
C ILE A 26 22.96 3.41 21.75
N ARG A 27 22.15 4.28 21.15
CA ARG A 27 20.84 4.66 21.69
C ARG A 27 19.74 3.91 20.96
N LYS A 28 18.99 3.09 21.68
CA LYS A 28 17.82 2.38 21.10
C LYS A 28 16.63 3.33 20.98
N ILE A 29 16.02 3.37 19.79
CA ILE A 29 14.71 4.00 19.59
C ILE A 29 13.64 2.94 19.89
N CYS A 30 13.00 3.06 21.05
CA CYS A 30 11.95 2.13 21.47
C CYS A 30 10.61 2.49 20.82
N CYS A 31 10.24 1.75 19.79
CA CYS A 31 9.02 2.00 19.04
C CYS A 31 7.75 1.56 19.79
N ASN A 32 7.80 0.62 20.75
CA ASN A 32 6.65 0.21 21.60
C ASN A 32 5.31 0.02 20.85
N ASN A 33 5.34 -0.67 19.71
CA ASN A 33 4.20 -0.84 18.79
C ASN A 33 3.64 0.47 18.18
N LYS A 34 4.46 1.52 18.10
CA LYS A 34 4.18 2.81 17.47
C LYS A 34 5.06 3.02 16.26
N TYR A 35 4.65 3.90 15.36
CA TYR A 35 5.46 4.43 14.29
C TYR A 35 6.30 5.59 14.79
N VAL A 36 7.50 5.75 14.22
CA VAL A 36 8.42 6.82 14.55
C VAL A 36 8.86 7.53 13.27
N LEU A 37 8.69 8.84 13.26
CA LEU A 37 9.26 9.75 12.27
C LEU A 37 10.31 10.60 12.96
N LEU A 38 11.58 10.43 12.60
CA LEU A 38 12.70 11.19 13.15
C LEU A 38 13.23 12.13 12.08
N PHE A 39 13.23 13.43 12.36
CA PHE A 39 13.74 14.47 11.50
C PHE A 39 15.00 15.09 12.09
N VAL A 40 16.05 15.22 11.29
CA VAL A 40 17.31 15.86 11.72
C VAL A 40 17.28 17.34 11.41
N VAL A 41 17.06 18.16 12.44
CA VAL A 41 17.05 19.62 12.33
C VAL A 41 18.46 20.16 12.13
N SER A 42 19.45 19.58 12.83
CA SER A 42 20.87 19.87 12.62
C SER A 42 21.76 18.72 13.08
N GLY A 43 22.92 18.58 12.45
CA GLY A 43 23.90 17.53 12.73
C GLY A 43 23.88 16.39 11.71
N GLU A 44 24.69 15.37 11.99
CA GLU A 44 24.79 14.11 11.25
C GLU A 44 24.63 12.97 12.24
N LEU A 45 23.87 11.94 11.86
CA LEU A 45 23.58 10.77 12.68
C LEU A 45 23.81 9.49 11.87
N GLN A 46 24.13 8.40 12.58
CA GLN A 46 24.07 7.06 12.01
C GLN A 46 22.93 6.27 12.64
N CYS A 47 22.01 5.76 11.81
CA CYS A 47 20.86 4.97 12.27
C CYS A 47 21.00 3.52 11.81
N ASP A 48 21.06 2.57 12.75
CA ASP A 48 20.97 1.13 12.49
C ASP A 48 19.50 0.68 12.61
N ILE A 49 18.90 0.28 11.48
CA ILE A 49 17.51 -0.16 11.39
C ILE A 49 17.47 -1.58 10.84
N GLU A 50 17.06 -2.53 11.69
CA GLU A 50 17.07 -3.98 11.37
C GLU A 50 18.43 -4.47 10.83
N GLY A 51 19.52 -3.90 11.33
CA GLY A 51 20.88 -4.22 10.89
C GLY A 51 21.37 -3.40 9.69
N ASN A 52 20.56 -2.52 9.11
CA ASN A 52 20.94 -1.64 8.01
C ASN A 52 21.36 -0.27 8.55
N LEU A 53 22.62 0.10 8.30
CA LEU A 53 23.17 1.38 8.74
C LEU A 53 22.89 2.47 7.69
N TYR A 54 22.28 3.56 8.14
CA TYR A 54 21.96 4.76 7.36
C TYR A 54 22.79 5.93 7.89
N SER A 55 23.45 6.68 7.00
CA SER A 55 23.91 8.04 7.31
C SER A 55 22.73 9.00 7.08
N VAL A 56 22.40 9.76 8.12
CA VAL A 56 21.22 10.62 8.20
C VAL A 56 21.71 12.04 8.53
N ASN A 57 21.55 12.95 7.59
CA ASN A 57 22.07 14.30 7.67
C ASN A 57 20.97 15.30 7.99
N THR A 58 21.38 16.53 8.27
CA THR A 58 20.47 17.67 8.42
C THR A 58 19.50 17.75 7.24
N GLY A 59 18.20 17.81 7.53
CA GLY A 59 17.12 17.82 6.54
C GLY A 59 16.55 16.43 6.23
N ASP A 60 17.22 15.34 6.61
CA ASP A 60 16.72 13.99 6.36
C ASP A 60 15.63 13.60 7.37
N VAL A 61 14.71 12.75 6.88
CA VAL A 61 13.67 12.10 7.69
C VAL A 61 13.90 10.60 7.70
N VAL A 62 13.77 9.99 8.88
CA VAL A 62 13.80 8.55 9.09
C VAL A 62 12.42 8.08 9.52
N VAL A 63 11.88 7.08 8.82
CA VAL A 63 10.59 6.44 9.10
C VAL A 63 10.80 5.02 9.60
N VAL A 64 10.26 4.70 10.78
CA VAL A 64 10.38 3.38 11.43
C VAL A 64 8.98 2.88 11.80
N ASN A 65 8.65 1.65 11.44
CA ASN A 65 7.35 1.05 11.78
C ASN A 65 7.39 0.28 13.10
N ASP A 66 6.22 -0.18 13.53
CA ASP A 66 5.95 -0.84 14.81
C ASP A 66 6.67 -2.20 14.97
N LYS A 67 7.20 -2.75 13.87
CA LYS A 67 7.83 -4.07 13.79
C LYS A 67 9.33 -3.99 13.48
N GLU A 68 9.91 -2.79 13.52
CA GLU A 68 11.31 -2.51 13.25
C GLU A 68 12.07 -2.07 14.50
N GLN A 69 13.31 -2.52 14.63
CA GLN A 69 14.26 -2.05 15.62
C GLN A 69 15.14 -0.98 15.00
N CYS A 70 15.14 0.20 15.61
CA CYS A 70 16.01 1.32 15.23
C CYS A 70 16.93 1.70 16.39
N LYS A 71 18.18 2.04 16.06
CA LYS A 71 19.18 2.54 17.00
C LYS A 71 19.94 3.69 16.36
N ILE A 72 20.25 4.72 17.14
CA ILE A 72 21.20 5.76 16.76
C ILE A 72 22.57 5.34 17.30
N VAL A 73 23.58 5.38 16.45
CA VAL A 73 24.96 4.99 16.75
C VAL A 73 25.81 6.26 16.77
N PHE A 74 26.45 6.50 17.92
CA PHE A 74 27.41 7.59 18.08
C PHE A 74 28.81 6.98 18.17
N GLU A 75 29.65 7.23 17.16
CA GLU A 75 31.04 6.76 17.16
C GLU A 75 32.00 7.76 17.80
N GLN A 76 31.61 9.03 17.83
CA GLN A 76 32.37 10.16 18.37
C GLN A 76 31.42 11.15 19.06
N ASP A 77 32.00 12.11 19.77
CA ASP A 77 31.26 13.25 20.33
C ASP A 77 30.53 14.01 19.21
N MET A 78 29.21 14.02 19.25
CA MET A 78 28.36 14.65 18.23
C MET A 78 27.37 15.59 18.89
N ILE A 79 27.15 16.76 18.27
CA ILE A 79 26.07 17.68 18.63
C ILE A 79 25.03 17.63 17.53
N PHE A 80 23.79 17.35 17.90
CA PHE A 80 22.69 17.26 16.96
C PHE A 80 21.41 17.81 17.56
N GLU A 81 20.48 18.15 16.69
CA GLU A 81 19.11 18.50 17.02
C GLU A 81 18.18 17.65 16.18
N ILE A 82 17.24 16.98 16.84
CA ILE A 82 16.24 16.15 16.18
C ILE A 82 14.83 16.46 16.68
N MET A 83 13.87 16.17 15.81
CA MET A 83 12.46 16.10 16.14
C MET A 83 11.97 14.68 15.91
N GLU A 84 11.32 14.10 16.91
CA GLU A 84 10.72 12.77 16.85
C GLU A 84 9.21 12.89 16.96
N ILE A 85 8.48 12.30 16.03
CA ILE A 85 7.04 12.11 16.09
C ILE A 85 6.79 10.62 16.28
N ILE A 86 6.18 10.25 17.40
CA ILE A 86 5.91 8.87 17.76
C ILE A 86 4.39 8.70 17.84
N PHE A 87 3.80 7.81 17.04
CA PHE A 87 2.34 7.69 16.98
C PHE A 87 1.84 6.26 16.81
N ASP A 88 0.66 5.98 17.37
CA ASP A 88 -0.01 4.68 17.17
C ASP A 88 -0.43 4.56 15.69
N PRO A 89 -0.07 3.47 14.98
CA PRO A 89 -0.46 3.29 13.58
C PRO A 89 -1.97 3.28 13.35
N ASN A 90 -2.77 2.94 14.37
CA ASN A 90 -4.23 3.00 14.30
C ASN A 90 -4.78 4.40 14.52
N TYR A 91 -3.99 5.33 15.09
CA TYR A 91 -4.47 6.68 15.40
C TYR A 91 -4.90 7.44 14.14
N PRO A 92 -4.11 7.51 13.05
CA PRO A 92 -4.58 8.13 11.81
C PRO A 92 -5.76 7.33 11.20
N VAL A 93 -5.67 5.99 11.18
CA VAL A 93 -6.67 5.08 10.59
C VAL A 93 -8.05 5.23 11.23
N PHE A 94 -8.10 5.51 12.54
CA PHE A 94 -9.34 5.75 13.26
C PHE A 94 -10.15 6.92 12.68
N TYR A 95 -9.48 7.94 12.14
CA TYR A 95 -10.13 9.13 11.63
C TYR A 95 -10.38 9.09 10.11
N PHE A 96 -9.64 8.27 9.35
CA PHE A 96 -9.81 8.22 7.88
C PHE A 96 -9.55 6.81 7.31
N HIS A 97 -10.56 6.23 6.65
CA HIS A 97 -10.48 4.89 6.05
C HIS A 97 -9.58 4.79 4.80
N GLN A 98 -9.20 5.92 4.16
CA GLN A 98 -8.31 5.95 2.98
C GLN A 98 -6.82 6.21 3.32
N ILE A 99 -6.44 6.19 4.61
CA ILE A 99 -5.07 6.50 5.07
C ILE A 99 -4.02 5.44 4.72
N ALA A 100 -4.41 4.27 4.22
CA ALA A 100 -3.45 3.22 3.84
C ALA A 100 -2.37 3.73 2.88
N GLU A 101 -2.70 4.70 2.00
CA GLU A 101 -1.73 5.34 1.11
C GLU A 101 -0.79 6.32 1.83
N ILE A 102 -1.30 7.00 2.87
CA ILE A 102 -0.55 7.97 3.69
C ILE A 102 0.45 7.28 4.62
N LEU A 103 0.26 5.99 4.93
CA LEU A 103 1.21 5.19 5.73
C LEU A 103 2.13 4.31 4.88
N THR A 104 2.11 4.45 3.55
CA THR A 104 2.95 3.63 2.65
C THR A 104 4.44 3.73 2.94
N CYS A 105 4.91 4.90 3.37
CA CYS A 105 6.30 5.11 3.77
C CYS A 105 6.69 4.34 5.05
N PHE A 106 5.73 3.77 5.79
CA PHE A 106 5.95 2.90 6.95
C PHE A 106 5.67 1.42 6.65
N ASP A 107 4.58 1.13 5.94
CA ASP A 107 4.06 -0.24 5.76
C ASP A 107 4.45 -0.90 4.43
N ASN A 108 4.52 -0.13 3.35
CA ASN A 108 4.67 -0.68 2.00
C ASN A 108 6.14 -0.73 1.56
N ARG A 109 7.00 -1.23 2.45
CA ARG A 109 8.44 -1.38 2.20
C ARG A 109 9.02 -2.58 2.97
N PRO A 110 10.09 -3.21 2.47
CA PRO A 110 10.79 -4.26 3.22
C PRO A 110 11.34 -3.73 4.54
N LYS A 111 11.38 -4.59 5.57
CA LYS A 111 11.90 -4.21 6.89
C LYS A 111 13.35 -3.72 6.81
N GLY A 112 13.64 -2.60 7.47
CA GLY A 112 14.97 -1.99 7.51
C GLY A 112 15.43 -1.40 6.18
N MET A 113 14.55 -1.29 5.19
CA MET A 113 14.84 -0.73 3.88
C MET A 113 13.95 0.48 3.58
N LYS A 114 14.50 1.43 2.82
CA LYS A 114 13.81 2.68 2.45
C LYS A 114 13.27 3.42 3.68
N ASN A 115 14.03 3.39 4.78
CA ASN A 115 13.67 4.10 6.00
C ASN A 115 14.13 5.56 5.98
N LYS A 116 15.02 5.97 5.07
CA LYS A 116 15.49 7.36 4.95
C LYS A 116 14.81 8.06 3.77
N ILE A 117 14.40 9.31 3.99
CA ILE A 117 13.84 10.22 3.02
C ILE A 117 14.69 11.49 3.04
N CYS A 118 15.36 11.78 1.93
CA CYS A 118 16.18 12.98 1.79
C CYS A 118 15.31 14.13 1.29
N LEU A 119 15.11 15.15 2.13
CA LEU A 119 14.36 16.34 1.74
C LEU A 119 15.29 17.35 1.08
N GLU A 120 14.84 17.95 -0.01
CA GLU A 120 15.51 19.13 -0.56
C GLU A 120 15.47 20.29 0.45
N GLU A 121 16.40 21.24 0.36
CA GLU A 121 16.50 22.36 1.31
C GLU A 121 15.17 23.12 1.49
N HIS A 122 14.45 23.34 0.39
CA HIS A 122 13.15 24.02 0.42
C HIS A 122 12.05 23.15 1.07
N GLN A 123 12.11 21.82 0.89
CA GLN A 123 11.21 20.85 1.52
C GLN A 123 11.48 20.75 3.02
N ALA A 124 12.75 20.68 3.42
CA ALA A 124 13.16 20.66 4.82
C ALA A 124 12.71 21.93 5.57
N LYS A 125 12.88 23.12 4.98
CA LYS A 125 12.39 24.39 5.54
C LYS A 125 10.86 24.38 5.71
N LYS A 126 10.14 23.91 4.68
CA LYS A 126 8.68 23.76 4.76
C LYS A 126 8.29 22.79 5.88
N PHE A 127 8.99 21.65 5.97
CA PHE A 127 8.73 20.62 6.96
C PHE A 127 8.92 21.14 8.39
N ILE A 128 10.00 21.86 8.67
CA ILE A 128 10.24 22.53 9.94
C ILE A 128 9.06 23.44 10.31
N GLY A 129 8.63 24.30 9.37
CA GLY A 129 7.49 25.19 9.61
C GLY A 129 6.18 24.43 9.91
N MET A 130 5.98 23.24 9.32
CA MET A 130 4.82 22.39 9.63
C MET A 130 4.91 21.84 11.06
N LEU A 131 6.08 21.37 11.49
CA LEU A 131 6.30 20.87 12.85
C LEU A 131 6.15 21.97 13.91
N GLU A 132 6.69 23.17 13.63
CA GLU A 132 6.56 24.33 14.51
C GLU A 132 5.11 24.76 14.71
N ARG A 133 4.23 24.57 13.72
CA ARG A 133 2.79 24.80 13.88
C ARG A 133 2.17 23.84 14.90
N ILE A 134 2.59 22.58 14.95
CA ILE A 134 2.10 21.61 15.94
C ILE A 134 2.58 21.99 17.35
N GLU A 135 3.85 22.37 17.47
CA GLU A 135 4.41 22.88 18.73
C GLU A 135 3.70 24.16 19.19
N TYR A 136 3.41 25.09 18.28
CA TYR A 136 2.76 26.35 18.58
C TYR A 136 1.37 26.13 19.17
N VAL A 137 0.54 25.29 18.54
CA VAL A 137 -0.82 24.99 19.02
C VAL A 137 -0.78 24.42 20.43
N SER A 138 0.20 23.56 20.71
CA SER A 138 0.36 22.89 22.00
C SER A 138 0.71 23.83 23.16
N ASN A 139 1.33 24.96 22.87
CA ASN A 139 1.73 25.93 23.87
C ASN A 139 0.79 27.13 23.99
N ASN A 140 -0.05 27.39 22.99
CA ASN A 140 -0.74 28.69 22.86
C ASN A 140 -2.26 28.62 22.66
N ILE A 141 -2.84 27.44 22.39
CA ILE A 141 -4.27 27.35 22.06
C ILE A 141 -5.03 26.61 23.16
N PRO A 142 -5.96 27.28 23.88
CA PRO A 142 -6.67 26.68 25.00
C PRO A 142 -7.91 25.84 24.64
N TYR A 143 -8.46 25.99 23.42
CA TYR A 143 -9.67 25.27 22.96
C TYR A 143 -9.53 24.84 21.50
N GLY A 144 -9.96 23.61 21.16
CA GLY A 144 -9.89 23.07 19.79
C GLY A 144 -8.49 22.65 19.33
N ASP A 145 -7.52 22.68 20.23
CA ASP A 145 -6.12 22.37 19.97
C ASP A 145 -5.93 20.94 19.47
N VAL A 146 -6.69 19.96 20.00
CA VAL A 146 -6.66 18.55 19.56
C VAL A 146 -6.96 18.42 18.07
N VAL A 147 -8.04 19.04 17.58
CA VAL A 147 -8.46 18.95 16.17
C VAL A 147 -7.43 19.64 15.27
N GLN A 148 -6.95 20.81 15.68
CA GLN A 148 -5.97 21.56 14.88
C GLN A 148 -4.61 20.84 14.81
N LYS A 149 -4.17 20.21 15.90
CA LYS A 149 -2.96 19.39 15.92
C LYS A 149 -3.11 18.15 15.07
N LEU A 150 -4.27 17.49 15.10
CA LEU A 150 -4.57 16.37 14.21
C LEU A 150 -4.46 16.80 12.73
N CYS A 151 -5.05 17.94 12.35
CA CYS A 151 -4.93 18.47 10.98
C CYS A 151 -3.47 18.72 10.57
N TYR A 152 -2.67 19.34 11.44
CA TYR A 152 -1.26 19.61 11.16
C TYR A 152 -0.41 18.34 11.10
N PHE A 153 -0.69 17.37 11.96
CA PHE A 153 -0.05 16.06 11.91
C PHE A 153 -0.38 15.29 10.63
N LEU A 154 -1.64 15.33 10.17
CA LEU A 154 -2.02 14.70 8.91
C LEU A 154 -1.35 15.38 7.72
N ASP A 155 -1.27 16.71 7.72
CA ASP A 155 -0.54 17.48 6.69
C ASP A 155 0.94 17.04 6.65
N VAL A 156 1.57 16.85 7.81
CA VAL A 156 2.94 16.29 7.92
C VAL A 156 3.05 14.90 7.30
N LEU A 157 2.11 13.99 7.61
CA LEU A 157 2.12 12.64 7.05
C LEU A 157 1.90 12.64 5.52
N VAL A 158 0.96 13.44 5.02
CA VAL A 158 0.67 13.58 3.59
C VAL A 158 1.89 14.13 2.87
N PHE A 159 2.54 15.16 3.41
CA PHE A 159 3.73 15.74 2.84
C PHE A 159 4.85 14.71 2.69
N ILE A 160 5.17 13.98 3.77
CA ILE A 160 6.25 12.99 3.75
C ILE A 160 5.93 11.82 2.82
N SER A 161 4.70 11.32 2.83
CA SER A 161 4.29 10.24 1.94
C SER A 161 4.26 10.65 0.48
N SER A 162 3.90 11.89 0.16
CA SER A 162 3.95 12.41 -1.21
C SER A 162 5.39 12.45 -1.75
N ILE A 163 6.37 12.80 -0.90
CA ILE A 163 7.78 12.78 -1.28
C ILE A 163 8.24 11.34 -1.44
N TYR A 164 7.87 10.47 -0.50
CA TYR A 164 8.23 9.04 -0.52
C TYR A 164 7.78 8.32 -1.80
N ILE A 165 6.53 8.54 -2.25
CA ILE A 165 5.97 7.90 -3.44
C ILE A 165 6.68 8.36 -4.72
N ASN A 166 7.09 9.63 -4.78
CA ASN A 166 7.80 10.20 -5.92
C ASN A 166 9.31 9.94 -5.89
N TYR A 167 9.83 9.33 -4.81
CA TYR A 167 11.24 9.04 -4.63
C TYR A 167 11.66 7.84 -5.51
N THR A 168 12.55 8.10 -6.47
CA THR A 168 13.01 7.10 -7.45
C THR A 168 14.35 6.47 -7.10
N GLU A 169 15.14 7.07 -6.21
CA GLU A 169 16.46 6.56 -5.82
C GLU A 169 16.37 5.65 -4.59
N ILE A 170 16.99 4.47 -4.65
CA ILE A 170 16.98 3.53 -3.54
C ILE A 170 18.31 3.65 -2.80
N GLU A 171 18.30 4.35 -1.66
CA GLU A 171 19.43 4.31 -0.76
C GLU A 171 19.33 3.07 0.14
N TYR A 172 20.15 2.07 -0.18
CA TYR A 172 20.25 0.83 0.58
C TYR A 172 21.23 1.03 1.74
N GLY A 173 20.80 0.69 2.97
CA GLY A 173 21.73 0.62 4.09
C GLY A 173 22.88 -0.37 3.82
N ILE A 174 24.04 -0.12 4.42
CA ILE A 174 25.35 -0.71 4.05
C ILE A 174 25.36 -2.27 4.04
N ARG A 175 24.42 -2.95 4.72
CA ARG A 175 24.29 -4.43 4.69
C ARG A 175 23.42 -4.98 3.54
N ALA A 176 22.51 -4.19 2.97
CA ALA A 176 21.58 -4.62 1.91
C ALA A 176 22.23 -4.71 0.51
N ASN A 177 23.37 -4.05 0.30
CA ASN A 177 24.05 -3.98 -1.00
C ASN A 177 24.28 -5.39 -1.61
N LYS A 178 24.75 -6.34 -0.79
CA LYS A 178 25.15 -7.67 -1.29
C LYS A 178 23.99 -8.57 -1.71
N ILE A 179 22.85 -8.50 -1.02
CA ILE A 179 21.68 -9.33 -1.39
C ILE A 179 20.98 -8.74 -2.61
N VAL A 180 20.95 -7.41 -2.74
CA VAL A 180 20.46 -6.72 -3.94
C VAL A 180 21.30 -7.09 -5.15
N GLU A 181 22.63 -6.99 -5.07
CA GLU A 181 23.55 -7.44 -6.12
C GLU A 181 23.31 -8.89 -6.53
N ILE A 182 23.06 -9.78 -5.56
CA ILE A 182 22.76 -11.20 -5.83
C ILE A 182 21.41 -11.37 -6.53
N ILE A 183 20.39 -10.61 -6.15
CA ILE A 183 19.07 -10.63 -6.79
C ILE A 183 19.16 -10.13 -8.23
N ASP A 184 19.86 -9.03 -8.45
CA ASP A 184 20.06 -8.46 -9.78
C ASP A 184 20.82 -9.43 -10.68
N TYR A 185 21.84 -10.09 -10.14
CA TYR A 185 22.54 -11.14 -10.85
C TYR A 185 21.62 -12.34 -11.17
N ILE A 186 20.83 -12.82 -10.21
CA ILE A 186 19.87 -13.92 -10.47
C ILE A 186 18.91 -13.54 -11.61
N ASN A 187 18.36 -12.32 -11.60
CA ASN A 187 17.39 -11.88 -12.59
C ASN A 187 17.99 -11.75 -14.00
N ASN A 188 19.25 -11.35 -14.10
CA ASN A 188 19.95 -11.19 -15.38
C ASN A 188 20.61 -12.49 -15.90
N HIS A 189 20.78 -13.50 -15.04
CA HIS A 189 21.53 -14.72 -15.34
C HIS A 189 20.73 -16.02 -15.09
N LEU A 190 19.42 -16.01 -15.34
CA LEU A 190 18.51 -17.12 -15.02
C LEU A 190 18.92 -18.48 -15.64
N SER A 191 19.62 -18.48 -16.78
CA SER A 191 20.05 -19.70 -17.49
C SER A 191 21.35 -20.31 -16.97
N GLU A 192 22.04 -19.63 -16.03
CA GLU A 192 23.31 -20.09 -15.47
C GLU A 192 23.12 -21.02 -14.26
N ASP A 193 24.23 -21.57 -13.74
CA ASP A 193 24.22 -22.24 -12.43
C ASP A 193 24.06 -21.21 -11.31
N LEU A 194 22.82 -21.09 -10.84
CA LEU A 194 22.44 -20.24 -9.71
C LEU A 194 22.31 -21.04 -8.40
N SER A 195 23.02 -22.17 -8.28
CA SER A 195 23.05 -22.93 -7.03
C SER A 195 23.56 -22.04 -5.88
N LEU A 196 23.11 -22.33 -4.65
CA LEU A 196 23.55 -21.60 -3.47
C LEU A 196 25.10 -21.63 -3.34
N SER A 197 25.73 -22.72 -3.79
CA SER A 197 27.20 -22.84 -3.87
C SER A 197 27.82 -21.89 -4.88
N ALA A 198 27.26 -21.80 -6.09
CA ALA A 198 27.76 -20.92 -7.14
C ALA A 198 27.63 -19.45 -6.74
N LEU A 199 26.47 -19.06 -6.21
CA LEU A 199 26.23 -17.69 -5.72
C LEU A 199 27.13 -17.35 -4.53
N ALA A 200 27.26 -18.25 -3.56
CA ALA A 200 28.18 -18.06 -2.42
C ALA A 200 29.62 -17.82 -2.87
N LYS A 201 30.11 -18.64 -3.83
CA LYS A 201 31.45 -18.49 -4.39
C LYS A 201 31.61 -17.18 -5.16
N ARG A 202 30.65 -16.84 -6.03
CA ARG A 202 30.70 -15.66 -6.89
C ARG A 202 30.74 -14.36 -6.09
N PHE A 203 29.90 -14.27 -5.07
CA PHE A 203 29.78 -13.07 -4.25
C PHE A 203 30.68 -13.11 -3.02
N PHE A 204 31.56 -14.10 -2.87
CA PHE A 204 32.46 -14.23 -1.73
C PHE A 204 31.71 -14.17 -0.37
N VAL A 205 30.62 -14.93 -0.25
CA VAL A 205 29.82 -15.07 0.98
C VAL A 205 29.68 -16.53 1.39
N SER A 206 29.44 -16.80 2.68
CA SER A 206 29.16 -18.17 3.13
C SER A 206 27.75 -18.59 2.72
N LYS A 207 27.54 -19.88 2.43
CA LYS A 207 26.21 -20.44 2.07
C LYS A 207 25.16 -20.19 3.15
N ASN A 208 25.55 -20.33 4.42
CA ASN A 208 24.67 -20.12 5.56
C ASN A 208 24.25 -18.66 5.67
N ASN A 209 25.19 -17.73 5.55
CA ASN A 209 24.90 -16.31 5.56
C ASN A 209 24.01 -15.91 4.37
N LEU A 210 24.32 -16.39 3.16
CA LEU A 210 23.49 -16.16 1.98
C LEU A 210 22.07 -16.68 2.16
N SER A 211 21.90 -17.93 2.62
CA SER A 211 20.57 -18.49 2.82
C SER A 211 19.76 -17.73 3.87
N PHE A 212 20.40 -17.32 4.97
CA PHE A 212 19.76 -16.59 6.06
C PHE A 212 19.37 -15.18 5.61
N SER A 213 20.34 -14.40 5.11
CA SER A 213 20.14 -13.02 4.67
C SER A 213 19.20 -12.92 3.48
N PHE A 214 19.28 -13.82 2.49
CA PHE A 214 18.37 -13.81 1.34
C PHE A 214 16.93 -14.12 1.74
N LYS A 215 16.72 -15.06 2.68
CA LYS A 215 15.38 -15.35 3.20
C LYS A 215 14.82 -14.23 4.06
N GLY A 216 15.67 -13.59 4.88
CA GLY A 216 15.30 -12.38 5.62
C GLY A 216 14.89 -11.23 4.68
N PHE A 217 15.60 -11.07 3.57
CA PHE A 217 15.37 -10.01 2.58
C PHE A 217 14.17 -10.26 1.67
N THR A 218 14.03 -11.47 1.11
CA THR A 218 13.01 -11.79 0.08
C THR A 218 11.77 -12.49 0.64
N GLY A 219 11.78 -12.89 1.92
CA GLY A 219 10.75 -13.74 2.52
C GLY A 219 10.77 -15.20 2.01
N THR A 220 11.66 -15.57 1.09
CA THR A 220 11.71 -16.90 0.47
C THR A 220 13.14 -17.42 0.34
N SER A 221 13.30 -18.72 0.06
CA SER A 221 14.62 -19.29 -0.17
C SER A 221 15.16 -18.88 -1.55
N VAL A 222 16.50 -18.82 -1.68
CA VAL A 222 17.20 -18.58 -2.95
C VAL A 222 16.68 -19.52 -4.05
N HIS A 223 16.53 -20.82 -3.73
CA HIS A 223 16.02 -21.81 -4.68
C HIS A 223 14.60 -21.51 -5.16
N ASN A 224 13.68 -21.21 -4.24
CA ASN A 224 12.29 -20.93 -4.59
C ASN A 224 12.17 -19.63 -5.41
N TYR A 225 12.98 -18.62 -5.09
CA TYR A 225 13.05 -17.38 -5.85
C TYR A 225 13.49 -17.62 -7.30
N ILE A 226 14.57 -18.39 -7.50
CA ILE A 226 15.07 -18.74 -8.84
C ILE A 226 14.00 -19.50 -9.61
N VAL A 227 13.40 -20.54 -9.02
CA VAL A 227 12.34 -21.34 -9.68
C VAL A 227 11.19 -20.43 -10.11
N PHE A 228 10.73 -19.53 -9.25
CA PHE A 228 9.68 -18.57 -9.57
C PHE A 228 10.06 -17.69 -10.78
N LYS A 229 11.25 -17.09 -10.77
CA LYS A 229 11.73 -16.23 -11.87
C LYS A 229 11.87 -16.99 -13.19
N ARG A 230 12.39 -18.21 -13.15
CA ARG A 230 12.47 -19.09 -14.34
C ARG A 230 11.08 -19.41 -14.88
N ILE A 231 10.09 -19.68 -14.02
CA ILE A 231 8.71 -19.88 -14.47
C ILE A 231 8.14 -18.60 -15.12
N GLN A 232 8.36 -17.42 -14.56
CA GLN A 232 7.92 -16.16 -15.19
C GLN A 232 8.57 -15.96 -16.57
N HIS A 233 9.87 -16.24 -16.71
CA HIS A 233 10.56 -16.15 -17.99
C HIS A 233 10.01 -17.16 -19.01
N SER A 234 9.76 -18.41 -18.58
CA SER A 234 9.18 -19.45 -19.45
C SER A 234 7.79 -19.07 -19.95
N GLN A 235 6.96 -18.41 -19.14
CA GLN A 235 5.65 -17.91 -19.59
C GLN A 235 5.77 -16.89 -20.73
N LYS A 236 6.75 -15.99 -20.64
CA LYS A 236 7.04 -14.99 -21.70
C LYS A 236 7.46 -15.69 -23.00
N LEU A 237 8.33 -16.70 -22.92
CA LEU A 237 8.77 -17.48 -24.08
C LEU A 237 7.63 -18.24 -24.74
N LEU A 238 6.76 -18.90 -23.94
CA LEU A 238 5.59 -19.62 -24.45
C LEU A 238 4.56 -18.69 -25.12
N ARG A 239 4.43 -17.46 -24.64
CA ARG A 239 3.60 -16.42 -25.30
C ARG A 239 4.20 -15.98 -26.62
N ASN A 240 5.53 -15.92 -26.71
CA ASN A 240 6.26 -15.60 -27.93
C ASN A 240 6.53 -16.86 -28.80
N ASN A 241 5.56 -17.78 -28.86
CA ASN A 241 5.58 -18.97 -29.72
C ASN A 241 6.71 -19.99 -29.56
N HIS A 242 7.55 -19.89 -28.54
CA HIS A 242 8.56 -20.91 -28.29
C HIS A 242 7.88 -22.23 -27.89
N THR A 243 8.47 -23.35 -28.30
CA THR A 243 8.04 -24.67 -27.87
C THR A 243 8.22 -24.84 -26.36
N VAL A 244 7.50 -25.80 -25.78
CA VAL A 244 7.64 -26.10 -24.35
C VAL A 244 9.08 -26.50 -23.99
N THR A 245 9.75 -27.21 -24.89
CA THR A 245 11.15 -27.62 -24.75
C THR A 245 12.10 -26.42 -24.78
N GLU A 246 11.94 -25.51 -25.73
CA GLU A 246 12.74 -24.27 -25.80
C GLU A 246 12.50 -23.40 -24.57
N ALA A 247 11.24 -23.20 -24.17
CA ALA A 247 10.90 -22.43 -22.98
C ALA A 247 11.51 -23.02 -21.71
N CYS A 248 11.58 -24.36 -21.59
CA CYS A 248 12.26 -25.03 -20.48
C CYS A 248 13.76 -24.70 -20.45
N ILE A 249 14.44 -24.87 -21.58
CA ILE A 249 15.91 -24.69 -21.69
C ILE A 249 16.28 -23.22 -21.53
N MET A 250 15.62 -22.32 -22.26
CA MET A 250 15.93 -20.88 -22.27
C MET A 250 15.58 -20.18 -20.96
N SER A 251 14.65 -20.72 -20.18
CA SER A 251 14.40 -20.24 -18.81
C SER A 251 15.33 -20.84 -17.77
N GLY A 252 16.30 -21.68 -18.15
CA GLY A 252 17.32 -22.22 -17.26
C GLY A 252 16.94 -23.48 -16.49
N PHE A 253 15.89 -24.20 -16.89
CA PHE A 253 15.61 -25.52 -16.32
C PHE A 253 16.44 -26.60 -17.00
N ASN A 254 17.24 -27.32 -16.20
CA ASN A 254 18.05 -28.46 -16.66
C ASN A 254 17.29 -29.80 -16.65
N ASP A 255 16.09 -29.83 -16.06
CA ASP A 255 15.24 -31.01 -15.95
C ASP A 255 13.82 -30.65 -16.40
N TYR A 256 13.38 -31.26 -17.50
CA TYR A 256 12.06 -31.05 -18.08
C TYR A 256 10.94 -31.51 -17.15
N ALA A 257 11.08 -32.63 -16.45
CA ALA A 257 10.08 -33.12 -15.50
C ALA A 257 9.95 -32.18 -14.29
N HIS A 258 11.07 -31.64 -13.80
CA HIS A 258 11.06 -30.60 -12.77
C HIS A 258 10.36 -29.33 -13.26
N PHE A 259 10.65 -28.88 -14.48
CA PHE A 259 9.98 -27.73 -15.11
C PHE A 259 8.46 -27.90 -15.18
N ILE A 260 7.96 -29.04 -15.71
CA ILE A 260 6.51 -29.27 -15.81
C ILE A 260 5.83 -29.20 -14.44
N ARG A 261 6.42 -29.85 -13.41
CA ARG A 261 5.89 -29.83 -12.03
C ARG A 261 5.91 -28.42 -11.44
N ALA A 262 7.03 -27.72 -11.57
CA ALA A 262 7.18 -26.36 -11.07
C ALA A 262 6.21 -25.38 -11.77
N PHE A 263 6.08 -25.46 -13.10
CA PHE A 263 5.18 -24.61 -13.86
C PHE A 263 3.73 -24.86 -13.48
N LYS A 264 3.28 -26.13 -13.45
CA LYS A 264 1.91 -26.46 -13.03
C LYS A 264 1.63 -25.99 -11.60
N LYS A 265 2.59 -26.13 -10.69
CA LYS A 265 2.45 -25.66 -9.30
C LYS A 265 2.26 -24.14 -9.21
N HIS A 266 3.01 -23.35 -9.99
CA HIS A 266 2.98 -21.89 -9.92
C HIS A 266 1.91 -21.24 -10.82
N VAL A 267 1.53 -21.88 -11.92
CA VAL A 267 0.62 -21.33 -12.94
C VAL A 267 -0.76 -22.02 -12.91
N GLY A 268 -0.89 -23.16 -12.25
CA GLY A 268 -2.13 -23.94 -12.14
C GLY A 268 -2.42 -24.87 -13.33
N ILE A 269 -1.81 -24.62 -14.50
CA ILE A 269 -1.95 -25.44 -15.71
C ILE A 269 -0.59 -25.87 -16.28
N THR A 270 -0.58 -26.86 -17.18
CA THR A 270 0.67 -27.32 -17.81
C THR A 270 1.19 -26.30 -18.85
N PRO A 271 2.51 -26.23 -19.08
CA PRO A 271 3.11 -25.38 -20.12
C PRO A 271 2.49 -25.58 -21.52
N LEU A 272 2.19 -26.82 -21.89
CA LEU A 272 1.57 -27.13 -23.17
C LEU A 272 0.16 -26.56 -23.27
N LYS A 273 -0.64 -26.67 -22.20
CA LYS A 273 -1.98 -26.08 -22.15
C LYS A 273 -1.88 -24.56 -22.20
N TYR A 274 -0.93 -23.98 -21.47
CA TYR A 274 -0.63 -22.55 -21.46
C TYR A 274 -0.29 -22.03 -22.88
N ALA A 275 0.67 -22.64 -23.57
CA ALA A 275 1.07 -22.23 -24.93
C ALA A 275 -0.08 -22.33 -25.94
N LYS A 276 -0.91 -23.39 -25.86
CA LYS A 276 -2.09 -23.54 -26.73
C LYS A 276 -3.14 -22.45 -26.51
N THR A 277 -3.32 -21.99 -25.27
CA THR A 277 -4.24 -20.87 -24.97
C THR A 277 -3.81 -19.61 -25.71
N TYR A 278 -2.51 -19.33 -25.83
CA TYR A 278 -2.00 -18.14 -26.50
C TYR A 278 -1.86 -18.29 -28.03
N LYS A 279 -1.55 -19.49 -28.56
CA LYS A 279 -1.57 -19.74 -30.01
C LYS A 279 -2.97 -19.59 -30.64
N LYS A 280 -4.02 -19.97 -29.91
CA LYS A 280 -5.42 -19.75 -30.35
C LYS A 280 -5.83 -18.27 -30.42
N VAL A 281 -5.09 -17.39 -29.75
CA VAL A 281 -5.33 -15.93 -29.78
C VAL A 281 -4.67 -15.30 -31.01
N GLU A 282 -3.51 -15.81 -31.44
CA GLU A 282 -2.79 -15.34 -32.63
C GLU A 282 -3.34 -15.89 -33.96
N GLU A 283 -3.84 -17.13 -34.00
CA GLU A 283 -4.49 -17.67 -35.21
C GLU A 283 -5.81 -16.95 -35.55
N LYS A 284 -6.41 -16.23 -34.60
CA LYS A 284 -7.53 -15.31 -34.84
C LYS A 284 -7.08 -13.89 -35.28
N HIS A 285 -5.78 -13.57 -35.21
CA HIS A 285 -5.22 -12.25 -35.53
C HIS A 285 -4.60 -12.15 -36.94
N ILE A 286 -4.46 -13.26 -37.70
CA ILE A 286 -3.74 -13.26 -39.00
C ILE A 286 -4.60 -12.77 -40.20
N THR A 287 -5.88 -12.47 -40.03
CA THR A 287 -6.69 -11.85 -41.10
C THR A 287 -6.89 -10.34 -40.88
N SER A 288 -5.80 -9.57 -40.83
CA SER A 288 -5.71 -8.17 -41.30
C SER A 288 -4.44 -7.50 -40.79
N GLU A 289 -3.37 -7.49 -41.60
CA GLU A 289 -2.36 -6.43 -41.50
C GLU A 289 -2.73 -5.30 -42.46
N SER A 290 -3.11 -4.16 -41.90
CA SER A 290 -2.56 -2.82 -42.18
C SER A 290 -3.61 -1.72 -41.92
N CYS A 291 -3.12 -0.68 -41.25
CA CYS A 291 -3.70 0.64 -41.05
C CYS A 291 -4.85 0.85 -40.05
N ASP A 292 -4.63 1.92 -39.28
CA ASP A 292 -5.56 2.81 -38.60
C ASP A 292 -6.08 2.48 -37.20
N ILE A 293 -5.82 3.44 -36.32
CA ILE A 293 -6.27 3.58 -34.93
C ILE A 293 -7.80 3.72 -34.90
N SER A 294 -8.53 2.86 -34.17
CA SER A 294 -9.78 3.24 -33.47
C SER A 294 -10.38 2.11 -32.60
N ILE A 295 -10.71 2.46 -31.35
CA ILE A 295 -11.92 2.07 -30.56
C ILE A 295 -12.27 0.56 -30.52
N ALA A 296 -11.75 -0.24 -29.57
CA ALA A 296 -12.33 -1.58 -29.26
C ALA A 296 -11.94 -2.29 -27.94
N GLU A 297 -11.31 -1.64 -26.94
CA GLU A 297 -10.98 -2.32 -25.66
C GLU A 297 -11.97 -2.02 -24.52
N SER A 298 -12.77 -0.96 -24.60
CA SER A 298 -13.85 -0.66 -23.64
C SER A 298 -15.03 -1.63 -23.76
N ASP A 299 -15.30 -2.16 -24.96
CA ASP A 299 -16.48 -3.00 -25.23
C ASP A 299 -16.42 -4.43 -24.66
N LYS A 300 -15.38 -4.79 -23.90
CA LYS A 300 -15.17 -6.15 -23.36
C LYS A 300 -14.90 -6.17 -21.86
N LEU A 301 -15.45 -5.24 -21.10
CA LEU A 301 -15.37 -5.21 -19.64
C LEU A 301 -16.80 -5.19 -19.03
N PRO A 302 -16.98 -5.64 -17.77
CA PRO A 302 -18.18 -5.31 -17.02
C PRO A 302 -18.29 -3.80 -16.81
N ASP A 303 -19.49 -3.31 -16.51
CA ASP A 303 -19.76 -1.90 -16.22
C ASP A 303 -20.84 -1.87 -15.14
N LEU A 304 -20.47 -1.62 -13.89
CA LEU A 304 -21.39 -1.66 -12.76
C LEU A 304 -21.89 -0.25 -12.46
N ILE A 305 -23.21 -0.12 -12.45
CA ILE A 305 -23.87 1.10 -11.97
C ILE A 305 -24.72 0.79 -10.75
N VAL A 306 -24.95 1.81 -9.93
CA VAL A 306 -26.05 1.79 -8.97
C VAL A 306 -27.31 2.28 -9.68
N ALA A 307 -28.32 1.40 -9.77
CA ALA A 307 -29.59 1.69 -10.45
C ALA A 307 -30.66 2.29 -9.52
N ASP A 308 -30.64 1.98 -8.22
CA ASP A 308 -31.53 2.57 -7.21
C ASP A 308 -30.94 2.41 -5.81
N ILE A 309 -31.38 3.27 -4.89
CA ILE A 309 -31.09 3.22 -3.46
C ILE A 309 -32.40 3.18 -2.69
N GLN A 310 -32.48 2.29 -1.71
CA GLN A 310 -33.61 2.14 -0.80
C GLN A 310 -33.10 2.08 0.64
N TRP A 311 -33.99 2.29 1.59
CA TRP A 311 -33.67 2.19 3.01
C TRP A 311 -34.86 1.71 3.81
N THR A 312 -34.60 1.27 5.03
CA THR A 312 -35.64 0.87 5.98
C THR A 312 -35.28 1.42 7.36
N PRO A 313 -36.19 2.12 8.06
CA PRO A 313 -37.57 2.44 7.67
C PRO A 313 -37.67 3.47 6.54
N GLU A 314 -38.72 3.42 5.71
CA GLU A 314 -38.89 4.29 4.52
C GLU A 314 -38.99 5.79 4.88
N GLU A 315 -39.65 6.08 6.00
CA GLU A 315 -39.72 7.42 6.61
C GLU A 315 -39.00 7.39 7.98
N PRO A 316 -37.67 7.58 8.02
CA PRO A 316 -36.93 7.56 9.27
C PRO A 316 -37.25 8.77 10.15
N ALA A 317 -37.38 8.53 11.45
CA ALA A 317 -37.46 9.53 12.50
C ALA A 317 -36.14 9.60 13.28
N GLU A 318 -35.97 10.68 14.06
CA GLU A 318 -34.85 10.80 15.00
C GLU A 318 -34.62 9.52 15.82
N GLY A 319 -33.39 9.01 15.80
CA GLY A 319 -32.94 7.84 16.53
C GLY A 319 -33.18 6.50 15.83
N ASP A 320 -33.87 6.48 14.67
CA ASP A 320 -34.09 5.24 13.94
C ASP A 320 -32.78 4.62 13.42
N SER A 321 -32.70 3.29 13.49
CA SER A 321 -31.61 2.52 12.89
C SER A 321 -31.95 2.19 11.43
N VAL A 322 -31.39 2.97 10.52
CA VAL A 322 -31.65 2.90 9.08
C VAL A 322 -30.69 1.92 8.40
N LEU A 323 -31.24 0.92 7.71
CA LEU A 323 -30.48 -0.01 6.87
C LEU A 323 -30.63 0.39 5.40
N PHE A 324 -29.51 0.55 4.69
CA PHE A 324 -29.51 0.91 3.27
C PHE A 324 -29.40 -0.31 2.35
N TYR A 325 -29.97 -0.16 1.15
CA TYR A 325 -29.94 -1.13 0.06
C TYR A 325 -29.60 -0.42 -1.24
N ALA A 326 -28.77 -1.05 -2.07
CA ALA A 326 -28.44 -0.57 -3.41
C ALA A 326 -28.75 -1.67 -4.43
N THR A 327 -29.42 -1.30 -5.51
CA THR A 327 -29.62 -2.17 -6.66
C THR A 327 -28.49 -1.94 -7.65
N ILE A 328 -27.60 -2.91 -7.79
CA ILE A 328 -26.46 -2.90 -8.71
C ILE A 328 -26.88 -3.52 -10.04
N LYS A 329 -26.49 -2.90 -11.15
CA LYS A 329 -26.69 -3.45 -12.49
C LYS A 329 -25.38 -3.50 -13.26
N ASN A 330 -25.12 -4.62 -13.93
CA ASN A 330 -24.03 -4.69 -14.91
C ASN A 330 -24.57 -4.26 -16.29
N ILE A 331 -24.23 -3.06 -16.74
CA ILE A 331 -24.58 -2.55 -18.08
C ILE A 331 -23.48 -2.80 -19.13
N GLY A 332 -22.37 -3.43 -18.72
CA GLY A 332 -21.26 -3.76 -19.59
C GLY A 332 -21.48 -5.05 -20.35
N ASN A 333 -20.51 -5.42 -21.18
CA ASN A 333 -20.64 -6.55 -22.11
C ASN A 333 -20.05 -7.86 -21.57
N MET A 334 -19.42 -7.85 -20.39
CA MET A 334 -18.82 -9.03 -19.75
C MET A 334 -19.32 -9.23 -18.32
N PRO A 335 -19.39 -10.49 -17.82
CA PRO A 335 -19.71 -10.75 -16.43
C PRO A 335 -18.61 -10.23 -15.51
N THR A 336 -18.97 -9.91 -14.26
CA THR A 336 -17.94 -9.65 -13.25
C THR A 336 -17.11 -10.91 -12.98
N PRO A 337 -15.81 -10.79 -12.63
CA PRO A 337 -14.94 -11.94 -12.44
C PRO A 337 -15.42 -12.84 -11.29
N PRO A 338 -15.41 -14.18 -11.45
CA PRO A 338 -15.82 -15.09 -10.39
C PRO A 338 -14.89 -15.01 -9.18
N GLY A 339 -15.48 -14.96 -7.98
CA GLY A 339 -14.75 -14.89 -6.73
C GLY A 339 -14.20 -13.51 -6.37
N VAL A 340 -14.45 -12.49 -7.20
CA VAL A 340 -14.15 -11.09 -6.87
C VAL A 340 -15.39 -10.44 -6.29
N VAL A 341 -15.23 -9.77 -5.14
CA VAL A 341 -16.34 -9.13 -4.42
C VAL A 341 -16.90 -7.95 -5.21
N ILE A 342 -18.22 -7.91 -5.39
CA ILE A 342 -18.96 -6.72 -5.82
C ILE A 342 -19.27 -5.90 -4.56
N GLY A 343 -18.38 -4.97 -4.24
CA GLY A 343 -18.52 -4.11 -3.07
C GLY A 343 -19.43 -2.91 -3.33
N VAL A 344 -20.19 -2.50 -2.32
CA VAL A 344 -21.00 -1.28 -2.37
C VAL A 344 -20.82 -0.49 -1.08
N GLY A 345 -20.40 0.76 -1.18
CA GLY A 345 -20.39 1.69 -0.05
C GLY A 345 -21.62 2.60 -0.07
N PHE A 346 -22.18 2.92 1.09
CA PHE A 346 -23.25 3.89 1.29
C PHE A 346 -22.72 5.06 2.11
N LEU A 347 -22.84 6.28 1.59
CA LEU A 347 -22.41 7.51 2.23
C LEU A 347 -23.63 8.39 2.49
N VAL A 348 -23.83 8.81 3.74
CA VAL A 348 -24.88 9.76 4.12
C VAL A 348 -24.26 11.10 4.42
N ARG A 349 -24.67 12.16 3.70
CA ARG A 349 -24.16 13.52 3.86
C ARG A 349 -25.28 14.50 4.17
N HIS A 350 -25.14 15.29 5.24
CA HIS A 350 -26.10 16.36 5.54
C HIS A 350 -26.06 17.46 4.46
N LYS A 351 -27.20 18.04 4.07
CA LYS A 351 -27.25 19.04 3.00
C LYS A 351 -26.63 20.39 3.40
N SER A 352 -26.64 20.75 4.67
CA SER A 352 -26.06 22.00 5.17
C SER A 352 -24.58 21.93 5.53
N ASP A 353 -24.01 20.73 5.68
CA ASP A 353 -22.63 20.54 6.13
C ASP A 353 -21.83 19.69 5.14
N HIS A 354 -20.59 20.12 4.85
CA HIS A 354 -19.73 19.45 3.89
C HIS A 354 -18.90 18.31 4.51
N ASN A 355 -19.04 18.05 5.82
CA ASN A 355 -18.06 17.30 6.60
C ASN A 355 -18.56 16.01 7.27
N ASP A 356 -19.84 15.65 7.20
CA ASP A 356 -20.33 14.39 7.80
C ASP A 356 -20.59 13.32 6.73
N PHE A 357 -19.92 12.18 6.90
CA PHE A 357 -20.17 10.95 6.15
C PHE A 357 -20.31 9.78 7.12
N THR A 358 -21.51 9.20 7.23
CA THR A 358 -21.63 7.85 7.79
C THR A 358 -21.48 6.84 6.68
N VAL A 359 -20.59 5.85 6.87
CA VAL A 359 -20.31 4.79 5.90
C VAL A 359 -20.85 3.45 6.43
N THR A 360 -21.79 2.88 5.69
CA THR A 360 -22.14 1.45 5.78
C THR A 360 -21.79 0.81 4.43
N TRP A 361 -21.53 -0.49 4.37
CA TRP A 361 -21.07 -1.14 3.14
C TRP A 361 -21.54 -2.59 3.03
N ASN A 362 -21.47 -3.14 1.81
CA ASN A 362 -21.55 -4.57 1.54
C ASN A 362 -20.25 -5.07 0.90
N ASP A 363 -19.70 -6.16 1.42
CA ASP A 363 -18.50 -6.85 0.91
C ASP A 363 -18.67 -8.38 0.84
N ASN A 364 -19.90 -8.88 0.94
CA ASN A 364 -20.19 -10.31 1.08
C ASN A 364 -20.61 -11.01 -0.22
N TYR A 365 -20.83 -10.27 -1.31
CA TYR A 365 -21.24 -10.85 -2.60
C TYR A 365 -20.06 -11.04 -3.56
N ASN A 366 -19.77 -12.28 -3.95
CA ASN A 366 -18.61 -12.64 -4.80
C ASN A 366 -18.96 -13.54 -6.00
N LEU A 367 -20.26 -13.70 -6.30
CA LEU A 367 -20.72 -14.41 -7.48
C LEU A 367 -20.70 -13.49 -8.71
N PRO A 368 -20.45 -14.01 -9.92
CA PRO A 368 -20.53 -13.21 -11.14
C PRO A 368 -21.91 -12.57 -11.33
N LEU A 369 -21.94 -11.27 -11.61
CA LEU A 369 -23.12 -10.56 -12.12
C LEU A 369 -23.02 -10.49 -13.65
N LEU A 370 -23.91 -11.18 -14.34
CA LEU A 370 -23.93 -11.26 -15.80
C LEU A 370 -24.34 -9.90 -16.43
N PRO A 371 -23.91 -9.61 -17.66
CA PRO A 371 -24.39 -8.46 -18.43
C PRO A 371 -25.92 -8.36 -18.45
N GLY A 372 -26.45 -7.17 -18.20
CA GLY A 372 -27.88 -6.87 -18.16
C GLY A 372 -28.59 -7.24 -16.85
N ASN A 373 -27.99 -8.05 -15.99
CA ASN A 373 -28.61 -8.46 -14.73
C ASN A 373 -28.42 -7.42 -13.62
N SER A 374 -29.35 -7.44 -12.67
CA SER A 374 -29.31 -6.63 -11.45
C SER A 374 -29.30 -7.50 -10.18
N LEU A 375 -28.79 -6.94 -9.10
CA LEU A 375 -28.73 -7.53 -7.76
C LEU A 375 -28.93 -6.43 -6.72
N THR A 376 -29.74 -6.68 -5.69
CA THR A 376 -29.86 -5.76 -4.56
C THR A 376 -29.01 -6.24 -3.40
N LEU A 377 -28.16 -5.35 -2.88
CA LEU A 377 -27.29 -5.59 -1.74
C LEU A 377 -27.67 -4.65 -0.60
N SER A 378 -27.91 -5.20 0.59
CA SER A 378 -28.04 -4.42 1.82
C SER A 378 -26.66 -4.13 2.41
N ALA A 379 -26.52 -3.07 3.19
CA ALA A 379 -25.35 -2.97 4.06
C ALA A 379 -25.23 -4.23 4.96
N CYS A 380 -24.00 -4.67 5.21
CA CYS A 380 -23.67 -5.77 6.12
C CYS A 380 -22.49 -5.44 7.05
N GLY A 381 -21.94 -4.22 6.93
CA GLY A 381 -20.92 -3.66 7.79
C GLY A 381 -20.98 -2.14 7.75
N GLY A 382 -20.27 -1.48 8.66
CA GLY A 382 -20.23 -0.03 8.74
C GLY A 382 -19.37 0.45 9.90
N ASN A 383 -19.24 1.77 10.02
CA ASN A 383 -18.48 2.40 11.10
C ASN A 383 -18.99 1.91 12.47
N TYR A 384 -18.06 1.72 13.41
CA TYR A 384 -18.34 1.21 14.77
C TYR A 384 -18.95 -0.21 14.82
N GLY A 385 -18.84 -0.98 13.73
CA GLY A 385 -19.31 -2.37 13.68
C GLY A 385 -20.82 -2.51 13.48
N SER A 386 -21.51 -1.42 13.09
CA SER A 386 -22.93 -1.42 12.77
C SER A 386 -23.13 -1.35 11.25
N ASP A 387 -24.02 -2.17 10.70
CA ASP A 387 -24.49 -2.11 9.31
C ASP A 387 -25.58 -1.05 9.08
N LYS A 388 -25.97 -0.33 10.15
CA LYS A 388 -27.04 0.67 10.15
C LYS A 388 -26.54 2.05 10.53
N TRP A 389 -27.14 3.06 9.91
CA TRP A 389 -26.99 4.48 10.26
C TRP A 389 -28.04 4.88 11.30
N ILE A 390 -27.65 5.64 12.33
CA ILE A 390 -28.59 6.19 13.29
C ILE A 390 -29.04 7.56 12.79
N ALA A 391 -30.34 7.69 12.50
CA ALA A 391 -30.90 8.89 11.90
C ALA A 391 -30.90 10.06 12.89
N ALA A 392 -30.39 11.21 12.48
CA ALA A 392 -30.54 12.47 13.20
C ALA A 392 -31.43 13.42 12.38
N PRO A 393 -32.19 14.35 12.99
CA PRO A 393 -33.08 15.25 12.27
C PRO A 393 -32.33 16.03 11.18
N GLY A 394 -32.92 16.16 10.00
CA GLY A 394 -32.34 16.96 8.91
C GLY A 394 -32.56 16.39 7.51
N ASP A 395 -32.05 17.11 6.53
CA ASP A 395 -32.07 16.71 5.13
C ASP A 395 -30.69 16.22 4.71
N TYR A 396 -30.65 15.01 4.15
CA TYR A 396 -29.42 14.34 3.75
C TYR A 396 -29.47 13.89 2.29
N ILE A 397 -28.28 13.62 1.75
CA ILE A 397 -28.08 12.93 0.48
C ILE A 397 -27.40 11.60 0.78
N VAL A 398 -28.05 10.51 0.41
CA VAL A 398 -27.48 9.15 0.45
C VAL A 398 -26.86 8.86 -0.89
N THR A 399 -25.58 8.50 -0.92
CA THR A 399 -24.86 8.11 -2.12
C THR A 399 -24.41 6.67 -1.99
N ALA A 400 -24.77 5.82 -2.94
CA ALA A 400 -24.21 4.48 -3.04
C ALA A 400 -23.15 4.46 -4.15
N TYR A 401 -22.05 3.75 -3.89
CA TYR A 401 -20.92 3.61 -4.79
C TYR A 401 -20.58 2.14 -4.98
N VAL A 402 -20.82 1.60 -6.17
CA VAL A 402 -20.45 0.22 -6.52
C VAL A 402 -19.00 0.13 -7.00
N ASN A 403 -18.34 -0.98 -6.69
CA ASN A 403 -16.90 -1.14 -6.92
C ASN A 403 -16.07 -0.04 -6.24
N ASP A 404 -16.51 0.34 -5.05
CA ASP A 404 -16.01 1.42 -4.18
C ASP A 404 -14.48 1.48 -4.03
N ILE A 405 -13.80 0.33 -3.96
CA ILE A 405 -12.32 0.24 -3.89
C ILE A 405 -11.67 -0.36 -5.14
N ASN A 406 -12.37 -0.32 -6.28
CA ASN A 406 -11.84 -0.68 -7.61
C ASN A 406 -11.31 -2.13 -7.71
N ARG A 407 -12.06 -3.10 -7.16
CA ARG A 407 -11.75 -4.54 -7.21
C ARG A 407 -11.94 -5.13 -8.61
N ILE A 408 -12.87 -4.57 -9.38
CA ILE A 408 -13.26 -5.05 -10.72
C ILE A 408 -12.78 -4.03 -11.76
N LYS A 409 -12.16 -4.50 -12.86
CA LYS A 409 -11.81 -3.64 -14.00
C LYS A 409 -13.06 -3.46 -14.87
N GLU A 410 -13.43 -2.22 -15.14
CA GLU A 410 -14.68 -1.85 -15.80
C GLU A 410 -14.47 -1.04 -17.08
N SER A 411 -15.48 -1.03 -17.95
CA SER A 411 -15.48 -0.24 -19.20
C SER A 411 -15.66 1.26 -18.96
N ASN A 412 -16.45 1.61 -17.95
CA ASN A 412 -16.65 2.96 -17.44
C ASN A 412 -16.59 2.91 -15.92
N ARG A 413 -15.94 3.90 -15.30
CA ARG A 413 -15.83 4.03 -13.83
C ARG A 413 -16.54 5.29 -13.32
N ASP A 414 -16.88 6.20 -14.22
CA ASP A 414 -17.41 7.52 -13.88
C ASP A 414 -18.92 7.48 -13.58
N ASN A 415 -19.56 6.33 -13.76
CA ASN A 415 -20.99 6.07 -13.59
C ASN A 415 -21.32 5.12 -12.43
N ASN A 416 -20.35 4.82 -11.56
CA ASN A 416 -20.52 3.86 -10.46
C ASN A 416 -21.25 4.43 -9.22
N MET A 417 -21.59 5.71 -9.23
CA MET A 417 -22.22 6.40 -8.10
C MET A 417 -23.64 6.83 -8.44
N PHE A 418 -24.55 6.68 -7.48
CA PHE A 418 -25.91 7.22 -7.54
C PHE A 418 -26.26 7.85 -6.21
N SER A 419 -27.02 8.93 -6.22
CA SER A 419 -27.42 9.66 -5.00
C SER A 419 -28.92 9.87 -4.94
N LYS A 420 -29.49 9.82 -3.73
CA LYS A 420 -30.91 10.02 -3.46
C LYS A 420 -31.09 10.79 -2.16
N ASP A 421 -32.06 11.71 -2.14
CA ASP A 421 -32.37 12.51 -0.96
C ASP A 421 -33.13 11.69 0.09
N ILE A 422 -32.78 11.88 1.36
CA ILE A 422 -33.51 11.34 2.51
C ILE A 422 -33.74 12.46 3.52
N THR A 423 -34.95 12.56 4.05
CA THR A 423 -35.30 13.53 5.10
C THR A 423 -35.65 12.74 6.36
N VAL A 424 -35.01 13.10 7.47
CA VAL A 424 -35.30 12.55 8.79
C VAL A 424 -36.17 13.55 9.53
N LYS A 425 -37.37 13.12 9.91
CA LYS A 425 -38.36 13.95 10.60
C LYS A 425 -38.04 14.13 12.08
#